data_AF-A0A944N921-F1
#
_entry.id   AF-A0A944N921-F1
#
_cell.length_a   1.000
_cell.length_b   1.000
_cell.length_c   1.000
_cell.angle_alpha   90.00
_cell.angle_beta   90.00
_cell.angle_gamma   90.00
#
_symmetry.space_group_name_H-M   'P 1'
#
loop_
_entity.id
_entity.type
_entity.pdbx_description
1 polymer ?
#
loop_
_entity_poly.entity_id
_entity_poly.type
_entity_poly.pdbx_seq_one_letter_code
_entity_poly.pdbx_strand_id
1 'polypeptide(L)'
;MGVTEDSGLTLEKATAAFVDGELQSIQGLQTCKEQVRSNYLLAKVLYDKADLEQAYIYFTRALEQSSPTTDLFTILKILGFLIRICSEKLEPELAEQYIKQKEQLIDSASLTLGSLGAEYFFHLGNIRSYRGEFEEADRYFQLCNQQIQKENDPELLSKCLLALATNSFHLEKYDLATDYLKQLEQLLAIIRKGYVTASMYYLKGRVNLKQDNYKEAIESFEMALEQLRSKKSWNLQGHILLNLGIISKQRGRLLRARDYLRLAQLVADPMQFKRLDRLIQIEMDDIDDHNVGLYLDRTNRKIYEKSLGIIDFHHRFVLFEILYLLAKNAGESFDKDRLARSIWKDEYNPLIHDKLIYTSVSRLRKLVEPKGQGKYKYILRGKDGYTFNPNVKICFHRDPRRSLEKSIGNVEPSTPV
;
A
#
# COMPACT_ATOMS: atom_id res chain seq x y z
N MET A 1 -37.77 -22.80 -19.45
CA MET A 1 -38.63 -22.93 -18.25
C MET A 1 -37.77 -22.57 -17.06
N GLY A 2 -38.17 -21.52 -16.35
CA GLY A 2 -37.35 -20.86 -15.33
C GLY A 2 -37.15 -21.73 -14.11
N VAL A 3 -35.90 -21.83 -13.68
CA VAL A 3 -35.55 -22.18 -12.30
C VAL A 3 -35.36 -20.84 -11.60
N THR A 4 -36.42 -20.39 -10.93
CA THR A 4 -36.33 -19.35 -9.91
C THR A 4 -35.53 -19.94 -8.76
N GLU A 5 -34.25 -19.59 -8.65
CA GLU A 5 -33.47 -19.87 -7.46
C GLU A 5 -34.09 -19.12 -6.28
N ASP A 6 -34.63 -19.93 -5.38
CA ASP A 6 -35.23 -19.55 -4.12
C ASP A 6 -34.18 -18.85 -3.24
N SER A 7 -34.21 -17.52 -3.29
CA SER A 7 -33.32 -16.58 -2.61
C SER A 7 -33.76 -16.31 -1.15
N GLY A 8 -34.59 -17.19 -0.58
CA GLY A 8 -35.14 -17.06 0.76
C GLY A 8 -34.32 -17.70 1.90
N LEU A 9 -33.29 -18.51 1.61
CA LEU A 9 -32.57 -19.27 2.64
C LEU A 9 -31.16 -18.75 2.99
N THR A 10 -30.81 -17.53 2.58
CA THR A 10 -29.42 -17.18 2.21
C THR A 10 -28.66 -16.12 3.01
N LEU A 11 -29.17 -15.57 4.12
CA LEU A 11 -28.34 -14.62 4.90
C LEU A 11 -28.61 -14.71 6.40
N GLU A 12 -29.87 -14.81 6.81
CA GLU A 12 -30.26 -14.78 8.22
C GLU A 12 -29.65 -15.91 9.06
N LYS A 13 -29.54 -17.14 8.54
CA LYS A 13 -28.91 -18.25 9.27
C LYS A 13 -27.38 -18.15 9.35
N ALA A 14 -26.75 -17.50 8.37
CA ALA A 14 -25.31 -17.25 8.38
C ALA A 14 -24.96 -16.02 9.24
N THR A 15 -25.85 -15.01 9.30
CA THR A 15 -25.72 -13.85 10.19
C THR A 15 -26.17 -14.13 11.62
N ALA A 16 -27.08 -15.08 11.85
CA ALA A 16 -27.50 -15.52 13.18
C ALA A 16 -26.38 -16.21 13.95
N ALA A 17 -25.33 -16.68 13.27
CA ALA A 17 -24.11 -17.21 13.90
C ALA A 17 -23.15 -16.11 14.41
N PHE A 18 -23.51 -14.82 14.30
CA PHE A 18 -22.62 -13.70 14.65
C PHE A 18 -23.23 -12.68 15.63
N VAL A 19 -24.39 -13.00 16.23
CA VAL A 19 -24.94 -12.24 17.34
C VAL A 19 -24.47 -12.95 18.62
N ASP A 20 -23.65 -12.26 19.42
CA ASP A 20 -23.20 -12.66 20.78
C ASP A 20 -21.91 -13.47 20.97
N GLY A 21 -21.00 -13.52 19.99
CA GLY A 21 -19.60 -13.91 20.26
C GLY A 21 -19.34 -15.38 20.61
N GLU A 22 -20.37 -16.24 20.57
CA GLU A 22 -20.23 -17.69 20.67
C GLU A 22 -20.60 -18.36 19.34
N LEU A 23 -19.60 -18.99 18.71
CA LEU A 23 -19.80 -19.89 17.57
C LEU A 23 -20.60 -21.11 18.03
N GLN A 24 -21.92 -21.14 17.78
CA GLN A 24 -22.63 -22.42 17.82
C GLN A 24 -22.19 -23.27 16.63
N SER A 25 -21.51 -24.37 16.94
CA SER A 25 -21.09 -25.39 15.99
C SER A 25 -22.28 -25.81 15.13
N ILE A 26 -22.18 -25.60 13.82
CA ILE A 26 -23.10 -26.16 12.83
C ILE A 26 -22.79 -27.66 12.72
N GLN A 27 -23.15 -28.43 13.75
CA GLN A 27 -23.08 -29.88 13.75
C GLN A 27 -24.51 -30.43 13.64
N GLY A 28 -24.93 -30.62 12.39
CA GLY A 28 -26.18 -31.27 12.06
C GLY A 28 -26.23 -31.57 10.57
N LEU A 29 -25.70 -32.73 10.17
CA LEU A 29 -25.88 -33.38 8.86
C LEU A 29 -25.92 -32.44 7.64
N GLN A 30 -24.87 -31.64 7.45
CA GLN A 30 -24.65 -30.92 6.20
C GLN A 30 -23.85 -31.81 5.25
N THR A 31 -24.33 -31.95 4.02
CA THR A 31 -23.60 -32.63 2.95
C THR A 31 -22.24 -31.96 2.72
N CYS A 32 -21.22 -32.69 2.27
CA CYS A 32 -19.86 -32.15 2.05
C CYS A 32 -19.88 -30.82 1.23
N LYS A 33 -20.79 -30.72 0.24
CA LYS A 33 -20.99 -29.49 -0.56
C LYS A 33 -21.48 -28.29 0.23
N GLU A 34 -22.40 -28.49 1.17
CA GLU A 34 -22.93 -27.41 2.02
C GLU A 34 -21.86 -26.90 2.98
N GLN A 35 -20.99 -27.79 3.47
CA GLN A 35 -19.84 -27.42 4.30
C GLN A 35 -18.83 -26.57 3.52
N VAL A 36 -18.48 -26.97 2.28
CA VAL A 36 -17.61 -26.18 1.39
C VAL A 36 -18.20 -24.78 1.16
N ARG A 37 -19.50 -24.71 0.82
CA ARG A 37 -20.19 -23.43 0.58
C ARG A 37 -20.22 -22.56 1.83
N SER A 38 -20.48 -23.14 3.00
CA SER A 38 -20.51 -22.42 4.27
C SER A 38 -19.13 -21.86 4.63
N ASN A 39 -18.08 -22.69 4.56
CA ASN A 39 -16.70 -22.27 4.80
C ASN A 39 -16.27 -21.16 3.83
N TYR A 40 -16.60 -21.28 2.54
CA TYR A 40 -16.31 -20.23 1.54
C TYR A 40 -17.00 -18.90 1.85
N LEU A 41 -18.30 -18.93 2.19
CA LEU A 41 -19.05 -17.71 2.49
C LEU A 41 -18.54 -17.05 3.77
N LEU A 42 -18.25 -17.83 4.82
CA LEU A 42 -17.68 -17.33 6.06
C LEU A 42 -16.30 -16.71 5.83
N ALA A 43 -15.42 -17.39 5.09
CA ALA A 43 -14.11 -16.89 4.71
C ALA A 43 -14.21 -15.55 3.96
N LYS A 44 -15.17 -15.43 3.03
CA LYS A 44 -15.42 -14.19 2.30
C LYS A 44 -15.86 -13.04 3.22
N VAL A 45 -16.75 -13.30 4.17
CA VAL A 45 -17.18 -12.29 5.15
C VAL A 45 -16.00 -11.83 5.99
N LEU A 46 -15.19 -12.76 6.50
CA LEU A 46 -13.98 -12.45 7.28
C LEU A 46 -12.98 -11.63 6.44
N TYR A 47 -12.78 -12.02 5.18
CA TYR A 47 -11.94 -11.26 4.24
C TYR A 47 -12.47 -9.84 4.04
N ASP A 48 -13.78 -9.67 3.85
CA ASP A 48 -14.39 -8.33 3.73
C ASP A 48 -14.23 -7.52 5.01
N LYS A 49 -14.20 -8.15 6.19
CA LYS A 49 -13.93 -7.51 7.49
C LYS A 49 -12.46 -7.22 7.77
N ALA A 50 -11.56 -7.55 6.83
CA ALA A 50 -10.13 -7.41 6.97
C ALA A 50 -9.49 -8.36 8.01
N ASP A 51 -10.16 -9.47 8.37
CA ASP A 51 -9.58 -10.57 9.14
C ASP A 51 -8.99 -11.61 8.18
N LEU A 52 -7.75 -11.36 7.73
CA LEU A 52 -7.07 -12.17 6.74
C LEU A 52 -6.59 -13.52 7.30
N GLU A 53 -6.38 -13.61 8.62
CA GLU A 53 -5.94 -14.84 9.26
C GLU A 53 -7.07 -15.86 9.33
N GLN A 54 -8.23 -15.48 9.86
CA GLN A 54 -9.37 -16.38 9.89
C GLN A 54 -9.89 -16.67 8.48
N ALA A 55 -9.92 -15.66 7.59
CA ALA A 55 -10.29 -15.88 6.20
C ALA A 55 -9.42 -16.95 5.52
N TYR A 56 -8.09 -16.90 5.74
CA TYR A 56 -7.17 -17.90 5.21
C TYR A 56 -7.53 -19.31 5.69
N ILE A 57 -7.75 -19.49 7.00
CA ILE A 57 -8.08 -20.80 7.60
C ILE A 57 -9.37 -21.38 7.01
N TYR A 58 -10.42 -20.57 6.86
CA TYR A 58 -11.68 -21.06 6.29
C TYR A 58 -11.61 -21.29 4.78
N PHE A 59 -10.81 -20.51 4.04
CA PHE A 59 -10.56 -20.76 2.63
C PHE A 59 -9.78 -22.06 2.41
N THR A 60 -8.75 -22.36 3.21
CA THR A 60 -8.02 -23.64 3.09
C THR A 60 -8.89 -24.83 3.46
N ARG A 61 -9.70 -24.73 4.52
CA ARG A 61 -10.71 -25.76 4.86
C ARG A 61 -11.71 -26.00 3.74
N ALA A 62 -12.20 -24.93 3.10
CA ALA A 62 -13.10 -25.06 1.95
C ALA A 62 -12.39 -25.73 0.76
N LEU A 63 -11.12 -25.40 0.53
CA LEU A 63 -10.30 -25.98 -0.54
C LEU A 63 -10.07 -27.48 -0.33
N GLU A 64 -9.72 -27.90 0.89
CA GLU A 64 -9.47 -29.31 1.25
C GLU A 64 -10.72 -30.20 1.09
N GLN A 65 -11.90 -29.63 1.32
CA GLN A 65 -13.18 -30.33 1.22
C GLN A 65 -13.79 -30.30 -0.19
N SER A 66 -13.28 -29.47 -1.10
CA SER A 66 -13.81 -29.30 -2.44
C SER A 66 -13.35 -30.41 -3.39
N SER A 67 -14.23 -30.86 -4.28
CA SER A 67 -13.85 -31.80 -5.34
C SER A 67 -13.64 -31.09 -6.69
N PRO A 68 -12.48 -31.26 -7.36
CA PRO A 68 -12.19 -30.65 -8.67
C PRO A 68 -13.25 -30.91 -9.74
N THR A 69 -13.87 -32.09 -9.72
CA THR A 69 -14.86 -32.51 -10.73
C THR A 69 -16.20 -31.79 -10.60
N THR A 70 -16.49 -31.20 -9.44
CA THR A 70 -17.82 -30.67 -9.12
C THR A 70 -17.80 -29.19 -8.77
N ASP A 71 -16.70 -28.72 -8.16
CA ASP A 71 -16.61 -27.37 -7.59
C ASP A 71 -15.50 -26.54 -8.27
N LEU A 72 -15.19 -26.82 -9.54
CA LEU A 72 -14.09 -26.22 -10.30
C LEU A 72 -13.99 -24.69 -10.11
N PHE A 73 -15.04 -23.95 -10.43
CA PHE A 73 -15.03 -22.48 -10.34
C PHE A 73 -14.99 -21.96 -8.90
N THR A 74 -15.55 -22.70 -7.94
CA THR A 74 -15.44 -22.37 -6.52
C THR A 74 -13.99 -22.50 -6.06
N ILE A 75 -13.30 -23.56 -6.45
CA ILE A 75 -11.87 -23.76 -6.18
C ILE A 75 -11.04 -22.64 -6.82
N LEU A 76 -11.30 -22.28 -8.08
CA LEU A 76 -10.60 -21.17 -8.76
C LEU A 76 -10.78 -19.82 -8.05
N LYS A 77 -11.97 -19.58 -7.49
CA LYS A 77 -12.28 -18.40 -6.66
C LYS A 77 -11.54 -18.45 -5.33
N ILE A 78 -11.59 -19.57 -4.61
CA ILE A 78 -10.85 -19.76 -3.33
C ILE A 78 -9.35 -19.53 -3.54
N LEU A 79 -8.74 -20.13 -4.56
CA LEU A 79 -7.34 -19.92 -4.90
C LEU A 79 -7.04 -18.44 -5.19
N GLY A 80 -7.94 -17.72 -5.86
CA GLY A 80 -7.79 -16.28 -6.09
C GLY A 80 -7.76 -15.45 -4.81
N PHE A 81 -8.55 -15.81 -3.79
CA PHE A 81 -8.50 -15.16 -2.47
C PHE A 81 -7.22 -15.53 -1.70
N LEU A 82 -6.82 -16.81 -1.72
CA LEU A 82 -5.59 -17.26 -1.05
C LEU A 82 -4.35 -16.57 -1.62
N ILE A 83 -4.24 -16.44 -2.95
CA ILE A 83 -3.15 -15.71 -3.61
C ILE A 83 -3.07 -14.25 -3.12
N ARG A 84 -4.21 -13.57 -2.95
CA ARG A 84 -4.25 -12.20 -2.42
C ARG A 84 -3.81 -12.11 -0.98
N ILE A 85 -4.30 -13.00 -0.14
CA ILE A 85 -3.91 -13.04 1.28
C ILE A 85 -2.40 -13.28 1.38
N CYS A 86 -1.85 -14.23 0.61
CA CYS A 86 -0.41 -14.50 0.59
C CYS A 86 0.38 -13.29 0.07
N SER A 87 -0.10 -12.61 -0.97
CA SER A 87 0.52 -11.38 -1.50
C SER A 87 0.54 -10.26 -0.45
N GLU A 88 -0.55 -10.08 0.31
CA GLU A 88 -0.67 -9.06 1.34
C GLU A 88 0.18 -9.40 2.59
N LYS A 89 0.32 -10.69 2.92
CA LYS A 89 1.21 -11.20 3.97
C LYS A 89 2.68 -11.31 3.56
N LEU A 90 3.03 -11.00 2.31
CA LEU A 90 4.37 -11.13 1.75
C LEU A 90 4.93 -12.58 1.86
N GLU A 91 4.13 -13.56 1.44
CA GLU A 91 4.46 -14.99 1.40
C GLU A 91 4.60 -15.49 -0.06
N PRO A 92 5.75 -15.23 -0.73
CA PRO A 92 5.95 -15.49 -2.16
C PRO A 92 5.76 -16.95 -2.54
N GLU A 93 6.33 -17.84 -1.74
CA GLU A 93 6.43 -19.25 -2.07
C GLU A 93 5.04 -19.90 -2.02
N LEU A 94 4.21 -19.52 -1.05
CA LEU A 94 2.83 -19.99 -0.94
C LEU A 94 1.95 -19.42 -2.06
N ALA A 95 2.10 -18.14 -2.40
CA ALA A 95 1.37 -17.54 -3.52
C ALA A 95 1.67 -18.26 -4.84
N GLU A 96 2.95 -18.57 -5.10
CA GLU A 96 3.40 -19.30 -6.28
C GLU A 96 2.84 -20.73 -6.35
N GLN A 97 2.77 -21.43 -5.21
CA GLN A 97 2.14 -22.75 -5.13
C GLN A 97 0.66 -22.70 -5.52
N TYR A 98 -0.09 -21.72 -5.01
CA TYR A 98 -1.50 -21.56 -5.35
C TYR A 98 -1.72 -21.12 -6.81
N ILE A 99 -0.85 -20.28 -7.38
CA ILE A 99 -0.89 -19.93 -8.82
C ILE A 99 -0.70 -21.19 -9.66
N LYS A 100 0.32 -22.00 -9.35
CA LYS A 100 0.60 -23.25 -10.07
C LYS A 100 -0.55 -24.26 -9.94
N GLN A 101 -1.16 -24.37 -8.76
CA GLN A 101 -2.33 -25.22 -8.56
C GLN A 101 -3.52 -24.73 -9.42
N LYS A 102 -3.72 -23.41 -9.51
CA LYS A 102 -4.75 -22.79 -10.35
C LYS A 102 -4.52 -23.08 -11.84
N GLU A 103 -3.28 -22.98 -12.31
CA GLU A 103 -2.86 -23.34 -13.67
C GLU A 103 -3.20 -24.80 -14.01
N GLN A 104 -2.74 -25.74 -13.19
CA GLN A 104 -2.98 -27.17 -13.38
C GLN A 104 -4.48 -27.52 -13.46
N LEU A 105 -5.28 -26.85 -12.61
CA LEU A 105 -6.73 -27.06 -12.57
C LEU A 105 -7.40 -26.60 -13.88
N ILE A 106 -7.03 -25.42 -14.39
CA ILE A 106 -7.57 -24.90 -15.65
C ILE A 106 -7.14 -25.75 -16.84
N ASP A 107 -5.88 -26.19 -16.88
CA ASP A 107 -5.37 -27.05 -17.95
C ASP A 107 -6.13 -28.38 -17.97
N SER A 108 -6.39 -28.99 -16.80
CA SER A 108 -7.19 -30.21 -16.71
C SER A 108 -8.65 -30.02 -17.13
N ALA A 109 -9.22 -28.84 -16.84
CA ALA A 109 -10.57 -28.48 -17.24
C ALA A 109 -10.69 -28.28 -18.76
N SER A 110 -9.65 -27.76 -19.41
CA SER A 110 -9.61 -27.56 -20.87
C SER A 110 -9.72 -28.88 -21.65
N LEU A 111 -9.25 -29.97 -21.07
CA LEU A 111 -9.31 -31.32 -21.67
C LEU A 111 -10.68 -31.98 -21.50
N THR A 112 -11.46 -31.56 -20.50
CA THR A 112 -12.75 -32.18 -20.14
C THR A 112 -13.96 -31.36 -20.59
N LEU A 113 -13.86 -30.03 -20.61
CA LEU A 113 -14.93 -29.12 -21.03
C LEU A 113 -14.73 -28.71 -22.49
N GLY A 114 -15.42 -29.40 -23.40
CA GLY A 114 -15.36 -29.15 -24.85
C GLY A 114 -15.89 -27.79 -25.33
N SER A 115 -16.45 -26.94 -24.44
CA SER A 115 -16.78 -25.55 -24.75
C SER A 115 -16.27 -24.63 -23.64
N LEU A 116 -15.28 -23.81 -23.95
CA LEU A 116 -14.67 -22.87 -23.01
C LEU A 116 -15.59 -21.64 -22.85
N GLY A 117 -16.37 -21.60 -21.77
CA GLY A 117 -17.23 -20.45 -21.44
C GLY A 117 -16.45 -19.22 -20.99
N ALA A 118 -17.15 -18.10 -20.78
CA ALA A 118 -16.52 -16.85 -20.36
C ALA A 118 -15.69 -16.98 -19.06
N GLU A 119 -16.19 -17.69 -18.04
CA GLU A 119 -15.48 -17.86 -16.76
C GLU A 119 -14.10 -18.53 -16.94
N TYR A 120 -13.95 -19.41 -17.93
CA TYR A 120 -12.65 -20.04 -18.23
C TYR A 120 -11.62 -19.00 -18.67
N PHE A 121 -11.97 -18.17 -19.66
CA PHE A 121 -11.08 -17.12 -20.17
C PHE A 121 -10.79 -16.06 -19.10
N PHE A 122 -11.77 -15.74 -18.25
CA PHE A 122 -11.57 -14.85 -17.11
C PHE A 122 -10.50 -15.38 -16.15
N HIS A 123 -10.56 -16.66 -15.78
CA HIS A 123 -9.59 -17.24 -14.86
C HIS A 123 -8.21 -17.40 -15.49
N LEU A 124 -8.13 -17.71 -16.80
CA LEU A 124 -6.86 -17.75 -17.52
C LEU A 124 -6.20 -16.37 -17.61
N GLY A 125 -6.98 -15.31 -17.87
CA GLY A 125 -6.52 -13.93 -17.81
C GLY A 125 -5.99 -13.56 -16.42
N ASN A 126 -6.68 -13.97 -15.34
CA ASN A 126 -6.22 -13.72 -13.97
C ASN A 126 -4.88 -14.40 -13.65
N ILE A 127 -4.67 -15.63 -14.12
CA ILE A 127 -3.38 -16.33 -13.96
C ILE A 127 -2.26 -15.54 -14.65
N ARG A 128 -2.45 -15.15 -15.91
CA ARG A 128 -1.50 -14.33 -16.66
C ARG A 128 -1.21 -13.01 -15.96
N SER A 129 -2.24 -12.35 -15.40
CA SER A 129 -2.06 -11.16 -14.57
C SER A 129 -1.20 -11.41 -13.33
N TYR A 130 -1.39 -12.54 -12.61
CA TYR A 130 -0.56 -12.88 -11.46
C TYR A 130 0.91 -13.13 -11.83
N ARG A 131 1.16 -13.69 -13.02
CA ARG A 131 2.50 -13.84 -13.62
C ARG A 131 3.10 -12.53 -14.10
N GLY A 132 2.27 -11.49 -14.29
CA GLY A 132 2.66 -10.20 -14.87
C GLY A 132 2.74 -10.18 -16.38
N GLU A 133 2.18 -11.20 -17.04
CA GLU A 133 2.06 -11.32 -18.48
C GLU A 133 0.82 -10.54 -18.96
N PHE A 134 0.82 -9.22 -18.78
CA PHE A 134 -0.36 -8.37 -18.97
C PHE A 134 -0.86 -8.31 -20.41
N GLU A 135 0.02 -8.43 -21.41
CA GLU A 135 -0.37 -8.48 -22.82
C GLU A 135 -1.13 -9.77 -23.16
N GLU A 136 -0.73 -10.91 -22.57
CA GLU A 136 -1.47 -12.16 -22.73
C GLU A 136 -2.78 -12.13 -21.95
N ALA A 137 -2.75 -11.60 -20.72
CA ALA A 137 -3.94 -11.39 -19.91
C ALA A 137 -4.99 -10.55 -20.66
N ASP A 138 -4.57 -9.50 -21.36
CA ASP A 138 -5.45 -8.66 -22.18
C ASP A 138 -6.21 -9.48 -23.21
N ARG A 139 -5.50 -10.33 -23.97
CA ARG A 139 -6.11 -11.19 -24.99
C ARG A 139 -7.18 -12.09 -24.39
N TYR A 140 -6.90 -12.72 -23.26
CA TYR A 140 -7.87 -13.60 -22.59
C TYR A 140 -9.06 -12.84 -22.03
N PHE A 141 -8.85 -11.66 -21.45
CA PHE A 141 -9.96 -10.83 -20.98
C PHE A 141 -10.82 -10.28 -22.13
N GLN A 142 -10.24 -9.97 -23.30
CA GLN A 142 -11.03 -9.62 -24.49
C GLN A 142 -11.87 -10.80 -24.98
N LEU A 143 -11.30 -12.02 -25.04
CA LEU A 143 -12.04 -13.23 -25.38
C LEU A 143 -13.17 -13.50 -24.39
N CYS A 144 -12.90 -13.31 -23.10
CA CYS A 144 -13.89 -13.37 -22.04
C CYS A 144 -15.04 -12.38 -22.31
N ASN A 145 -14.75 -11.10 -22.55
CA ASN A 145 -15.75 -10.07 -22.82
C ASN A 145 -16.63 -10.41 -24.04
N GLN A 146 -16.04 -10.91 -25.14
CA GLN A 146 -16.78 -11.35 -26.33
C GLN A 146 -17.74 -12.51 -26.04
N GLN A 147 -17.31 -13.44 -25.18
CA GLN A 147 -18.11 -14.61 -24.83
C GLN A 147 -19.22 -14.26 -23.82
N ILE A 148 -18.95 -13.39 -22.85
CA ILE A 148 -19.95 -12.89 -21.89
C ILE A 148 -21.10 -12.19 -22.60
N GLN A 149 -20.82 -11.41 -23.65
CA GLN A 149 -21.85 -10.73 -24.44
C GLN A 149 -22.83 -11.71 -25.10
N LYS A 150 -22.39 -12.94 -25.40
CA LYS A 150 -23.26 -14.01 -25.92
C LYS A 150 -24.02 -14.72 -24.80
N GLU A 151 -23.37 -14.93 -23.66
CA GLU A 151 -23.93 -15.63 -22.49
C GLU A 151 -24.91 -14.75 -21.69
N ASN A 152 -24.83 -13.41 -21.86
CA ASN A 152 -25.65 -12.41 -21.19
C ASN A 152 -25.58 -12.49 -19.65
N ASP A 153 -24.37 -12.67 -19.11
CA ASP A 153 -24.11 -12.62 -17.68
C ASP A 153 -23.57 -11.24 -17.26
N PRO A 154 -24.42 -10.36 -16.68
CA PRO A 154 -24.00 -9.02 -16.29
C PRO A 154 -23.07 -9.01 -15.07
N GLU A 155 -23.13 -10.02 -14.18
CA GLU A 155 -22.26 -10.09 -13.01
C GLU A 155 -20.83 -10.43 -13.44
N LEU A 156 -20.67 -11.44 -14.30
CA LEU A 156 -19.37 -11.78 -14.86
C LEU A 156 -18.82 -10.66 -15.75
N LEU A 157 -19.68 -9.97 -16.50
CA LEU A 157 -19.30 -8.78 -17.28
C LEU A 157 -18.69 -7.70 -16.38
N SER A 158 -19.29 -7.43 -15.22
CA SER A 158 -18.78 -6.43 -14.28
C SER A 158 -17.37 -6.76 -13.78
N LYS A 159 -17.10 -8.04 -13.52
CA LYS A 159 -15.76 -8.52 -13.14
C LYS A 159 -14.79 -8.42 -14.31
N CYS A 160 -15.21 -8.83 -15.51
CA CYS A 160 -14.35 -8.78 -16.69
C CYS A 160 -13.95 -7.34 -17.04
N LEU A 161 -14.89 -6.39 -16.99
CA LEU A 161 -14.59 -4.97 -17.23
C LEU A 161 -13.63 -4.40 -16.19
N LEU A 162 -13.79 -4.76 -14.90
CA LEU A 162 -12.84 -4.36 -13.87
C LEU A 162 -11.45 -4.95 -14.14
N ALA A 163 -11.36 -6.22 -14.53
CA ALA A 163 -10.10 -6.86 -14.88
C ALA A 163 -9.42 -6.22 -16.10
N LEU A 164 -10.18 -5.92 -17.16
CA LEU A 164 -9.69 -5.18 -18.34
C LEU A 164 -9.16 -3.80 -17.96
N ALA A 165 -9.88 -3.08 -17.09
CA ALA A 165 -9.43 -1.78 -16.60
C ALA A 165 -8.13 -1.90 -15.78
N THR A 166 -8.05 -2.87 -14.87
CA THR A 166 -6.83 -3.12 -14.07
C THR A 166 -5.66 -3.50 -14.98
N ASN A 167 -5.88 -4.37 -15.96
CA ASN A 167 -4.86 -4.78 -16.91
C ASN A 167 -4.37 -3.60 -17.76
N SER A 168 -5.30 -2.77 -18.26
CA SER A 168 -4.98 -1.55 -19.00
C SER A 168 -4.20 -0.54 -18.15
N PHE A 169 -4.50 -0.43 -16.86
CA PHE A 169 -3.74 0.39 -15.92
C PHE A 169 -2.29 -0.11 -15.77
N HIS A 170 -2.07 -1.42 -15.67
CA HIS A 170 -0.72 -1.99 -15.60
C HIS A 170 0.06 -1.85 -16.91
N LEU A 171 -0.61 -1.86 -18.05
CA LEU A 171 -0.05 -1.55 -19.37
C LEU A 171 0.15 -0.04 -19.60
N GLU A 172 -0.10 0.80 -18.59
CA GLU A 172 -0.03 2.27 -18.65
C GLU A 172 -0.97 2.91 -19.70
N LYS A 173 -1.99 2.17 -20.16
CA LYS A 173 -3.02 2.64 -21.09
C LYS A 173 -4.17 3.27 -20.31
N TYR A 174 -3.91 4.41 -19.68
CA TYR A 174 -4.85 5.07 -18.75
C TYR A 174 -6.16 5.52 -19.41
N ASP A 175 -6.14 5.94 -20.67
CA ASP A 175 -7.35 6.35 -21.39
C ASP A 175 -8.29 5.15 -21.62
N LEU A 176 -7.73 4.03 -22.06
CA LEU A 176 -8.47 2.78 -22.24
C LEU A 176 -9.02 2.25 -20.91
N ALA A 177 -8.22 2.32 -19.84
CA ALA A 177 -8.68 1.97 -18.49
C ALA A 177 -9.88 2.83 -18.07
N THR A 178 -9.84 4.13 -18.36
CA THR A 178 -10.93 5.07 -18.06
C THR A 178 -12.21 4.71 -18.81
N ASP A 179 -12.11 4.28 -20.06
CA ASP A 179 -13.28 3.90 -20.86
C ASP A 179 -13.91 2.58 -20.37
N TYR A 180 -13.10 1.60 -19.97
CA TYR A 180 -13.63 0.40 -19.30
C TYR A 180 -14.29 0.71 -17.96
N LEU A 181 -13.72 1.63 -17.17
CA LEU A 181 -14.31 2.08 -15.91
C LEU A 181 -15.66 2.79 -16.12
N LYS A 182 -15.81 3.61 -17.17
CA LYS A 182 -17.09 4.24 -17.53
C LYS A 182 -18.16 3.21 -17.88
N GLN A 183 -17.80 2.20 -18.70
CA GLN A 183 -18.71 1.10 -19.03
C GLN A 183 -19.13 0.32 -17.78
N LEU A 184 -18.18 0.05 -16.88
CA LEU A 184 -18.44 -0.62 -15.62
C LEU A 184 -19.35 0.20 -14.70
N GLU A 185 -19.16 1.51 -14.62
CA GLU A 185 -19.99 2.42 -13.82
C GLU A 185 -21.45 2.41 -14.29
N GLN A 186 -21.69 2.44 -15.61
CA GLN A 186 -23.04 2.32 -16.19
C GLN A 186 -23.68 0.97 -15.85
N LEU A 187 -22.92 -0.12 -15.94
CA LEU A 187 -23.40 -1.46 -15.63
C LEU A 187 -23.74 -1.61 -14.14
N LEU A 188 -22.89 -1.09 -13.24
CA LEU A 188 -23.07 -1.20 -11.80
C LEU A 188 -24.26 -0.38 -11.27
N ALA A 189 -24.69 0.66 -11.99
CA ALA A 189 -25.93 1.38 -11.68
C ALA A 189 -27.16 0.46 -11.76
N ILE A 190 -27.09 -0.62 -12.56
CA ILE A 190 -28.17 -1.59 -12.77
C ILE A 190 -28.07 -2.75 -11.75
N ILE A 191 -26.90 -3.40 -11.64
CA ILE A 191 -26.73 -4.66 -10.86
C ILE A 191 -26.50 -4.41 -9.36
N ARG A 192 -26.17 -3.17 -8.95
CA ARG A 192 -25.98 -2.75 -7.53
C ARG A 192 -25.05 -3.66 -6.71
N LYS A 193 -23.81 -3.87 -7.17
CA LYS A 193 -22.77 -4.66 -6.47
C LYS A 193 -21.79 -3.77 -5.71
N GLY A 194 -22.11 -3.41 -4.46
CA GLY A 194 -21.36 -2.41 -3.69
C GLY A 194 -19.85 -2.64 -3.55
N TYR A 195 -19.37 -3.88 -3.39
CA TYR A 195 -17.92 -4.14 -3.31
C TYR A 195 -17.20 -3.92 -4.65
N VAL A 196 -17.83 -4.34 -5.76
CA VAL A 196 -17.30 -4.12 -7.11
C VAL A 196 -17.31 -2.63 -7.43
N THR A 197 -18.36 -1.91 -7.02
CA THR A 197 -18.45 -0.44 -7.10
C THR A 197 -17.32 0.25 -6.33
N ALA A 198 -17.03 -0.18 -5.11
CA ALA A 198 -15.89 0.34 -4.34
C ALA A 198 -14.55 0.08 -5.03
N SER A 199 -14.35 -1.12 -5.58
CA SER A 199 -13.13 -1.51 -6.30
C SER A 199 -12.95 -0.72 -7.59
N MET A 200 -14.06 -0.46 -8.31
CA MET A 200 -14.10 0.39 -9.50
C MET A 200 -13.68 1.84 -9.16
N TYR A 201 -14.28 2.44 -8.13
CA TYR A 201 -13.92 3.80 -7.71
C TYR A 201 -12.49 3.89 -7.18
N TYR A 202 -11.99 2.87 -6.50
CA TYR A 202 -10.60 2.78 -6.09
C TYR A 202 -9.65 2.80 -7.31
N LEU A 203 -9.92 1.99 -8.33
CA LEU A 203 -9.11 1.96 -9.55
C LEU A 203 -9.21 3.28 -10.33
N LYS A 204 -10.42 3.86 -10.43
CA LYS A 204 -10.64 5.19 -11.03
C LYS A 204 -9.82 6.27 -10.33
N GLY A 205 -9.77 6.25 -8.99
CA GLY A 205 -8.93 7.14 -8.20
C GLY A 205 -7.44 6.99 -8.52
N ARG A 206 -6.96 5.76 -8.73
CA ARG A 206 -5.56 5.50 -9.09
C ARG A 206 -5.21 5.88 -10.53
N VAL A 207 -6.12 5.66 -11.49
CA VAL A 207 -5.97 6.13 -12.87
C VAL A 207 -5.85 7.65 -12.89
N ASN A 208 -6.78 8.35 -12.21
CA ASN A 208 -6.75 9.81 -12.10
C ASN A 208 -5.49 10.33 -11.41
N LEU A 209 -5.01 9.62 -10.37
CA LEU A 209 -3.75 9.95 -9.71
C LEU A 209 -2.55 9.86 -10.68
N LYS A 210 -2.51 8.85 -11.55
CA LYS A 210 -1.45 8.72 -12.57
C LYS A 210 -1.54 9.77 -13.68
N GLN A 211 -2.72 10.31 -13.92
CA GLN A 211 -2.96 11.40 -14.87
C GLN A 211 -2.85 12.80 -14.22
N ASP A 212 -2.38 12.91 -12.97
CA ASP A 212 -2.29 14.14 -12.18
C ASP A 212 -3.64 14.88 -11.96
N ASN A 213 -4.76 14.20 -12.18
CA ASN A 213 -6.12 14.68 -11.94
C ASN A 213 -6.48 14.53 -10.45
N TYR A 214 -5.81 15.30 -9.59
CA TYR A 214 -5.87 15.10 -8.14
C TYR A 214 -7.25 15.33 -7.52
N LYS A 215 -8.10 16.18 -8.12
CA LYS A 215 -9.43 16.46 -7.55
C LYS A 215 -10.35 15.26 -7.75
N GLU A 216 -10.43 14.81 -8.99
CA GLU A 216 -11.20 13.65 -9.44
C GLU A 216 -10.71 12.36 -8.78
N ALA A 217 -9.40 12.26 -8.51
CA ALA A 217 -8.82 11.16 -7.76
C ALA A 217 -9.34 11.11 -6.31
N ILE A 218 -9.34 12.26 -5.61
CA ILE A 218 -9.84 12.35 -4.23
C ILE A 218 -11.33 12.01 -4.18
N GLU A 219 -12.14 12.59 -5.06
CA GLU A 219 -13.58 12.32 -5.15
C GLU A 219 -13.85 10.82 -5.37
N SER A 220 -13.10 10.19 -6.28
CA SER A 220 -13.21 8.75 -6.53
C SER A 220 -12.86 7.92 -5.29
N PHE A 221 -11.80 8.29 -4.56
CA PHE A 221 -11.43 7.59 -3.32
C PHE A 221 -12.46 7.79 -2.19
N GLU A 222 -13.04 8.98 -2.06
CA GLU A 222 -14.10 9.26 -1.09
C GLU A 222 -15.37 8.44 -1.39
N MET A 223 -15.76 8.35 -2.67
CA MET A 223 -16.87 7.48 -3.12
C MET A 223 -16.59 6.00 -2.82
N ALA A 224 -15.35 5.53 -3.02
CA ALA A 224 -14.97 4.16 -2.66
C ALA A 224 -15.12 3.89 -1.15
N LEU A 225 -14.71 4.83 -0.29
CA LEU A 225 -14.85 4.72 1.16
C LEU A 225 -16.32 4.71 1.61
N GLU A 226 -17.19 5.51 0.97
CA GLU A 226 -18.62 5.51 1.26
C GLU A 226 -19.27 4.16 0.94
N GLN A 227 -18.95 3.59 -0.23
CA GLN A 227 -19.44 2.27 -0.63
C GLN A 227 -18.97 1.17 0.33
N LEU A 228 -17.69 1.18 0.71
CA LEU A 228 -17.13 0.24 1.69
C LEU A 228 -17.80 0.35 3.06
N ARG A 229 -18.04 1.58 3.54
CA ARG A 229 -18.74 1.82 4.81
C ARG A 229 -20.16 1.29 4.78
N SER A 230 -20.89 1.50 3.68
CA SER A 230 -22.26 1.00 3.51
C SER A 230 -22.34 -0.53 3.57
N LYS A 231 -21.31 -1.22 3.04
CA LYS A 231 -21.21 -2.68 3.05
C LYS A 231 -20.49 -3.24 4.29
N LYS A 232 -19.99 -2.36 5.16
CA LYS A 232 -19.13 -2.70 6.31
C LYS A 232 -17.95 -3.59 5.88
N SER A 233 -17.34 -3.28 4.74
CA SER A 233 -16.15 -3.95 4.22
C SER A 233 -14.95 -3.04 4.42
N TRP A 234 -13.89 -3.55 5.03
CA TRP A 234 -12.75 -2.76 5.53
C TRP A 234 -11.43 -3.12 4.85
N ASN A 235 -11.38 -4.21 4.07
CA ASN A 235 -10.14 -4.72 3.45
C ASN A 235 -9.42 -3.73 2.50
N LEU A 236 -10.16 -2.89 1.77
CA LEU A 236 -9.60 -1.89 0.86
C LEU A 236 -9.38 -0.52 1.52
N GLN A 237 -9.91 -0.30 2.73
CA GLN A 237 -9.91 1.01 3.37
C GLN A 237 -8.49 1.54 3.62
N GLY A 238 -7.59 0.68 4.11
CA GLY A 238 -6.20 1.06 4.36
C GLY A 238 -5.46 1.48 3.08
N HIS A 239 -5.66 0.77 1.97
CA HIS A 239 -5.08 1.14 0.67
C HIS A 239 -5.65 2.44 0.10
N ILE A 240 -6.93 2.74 0.32
CA ILE A 240 -7.52 4.01 -0.11
C ILE A 240 -6.89 5.18 0.68
N LEU A 241 -6.78 5.03 2.01
CA LEU A 241 -6.16 6.04 2.87
C LEU A 241 -4.68 6.28 2.51
N LEU A 242 -3.93 5.23 2.20
CA LEU A 242 -2.57 5.34 1.67
C LEU A 242 -2.52 6.23 0.41
N ASN A 243 -3.40 5.98 -0.56
CA ASN A 243 -3.43 6.78 -1.80
C ASN A 243 -3.85 8.24 -1.56
N LEU A 244 -4.77 8.51 -0.64
CA LEU A 244 -5.11 9.88 -0.22
C LEU A 244 -3.91 10.59 0.45
N GLY A 245 -3.12 9.83 1.21
CA GLY A 245 -1.83 10.28 1.76
C GLY A 245 -0.83 10.66 0.67
N ILE A 246 -0.65 9.80 -0.33
CA ILE A 246 0.22 10.03 -1.50
C ILE A 246 -0.22 11.27 -2.28
N ILE A 247 -1.52 11.42 -2.57
CA ILE A 247 -2.05 12.62 -3.24
C ILE A 247 -1.75 13.88 -2.42
N SER A 248 -1.96 13.82 -1.10
CA SER A 248 -1.68 14.94 -0.21
C SER A 248 -0.19 15.30 -0.19
N LYS A 249 0.70 14.30 -0.25
CA LYS A 249 2.16 14.46 -0.36
C LYS A 249 2.53 15.16 -1.66
N GLN A 250 2.01 14.68 -2.80
CA GLN A 250 2.26 15.27 -4.13
C GLN A 250 1.75 16.72 -4.24
N ARG A 251 0.64 17.04 -3.57
CA ARG A 251 0.11 18.42 -3.47
C ARG A 251 0.88 19.31 -2.48
N GLY A 252 1.96 18.83 -1.86
CA GLY A 252 2.78 19.57 -0.90
C GLY A 252 2.16 19.73 0.50
N ARG A 253 1.03 19.06 0.80
CA ARG A 253 0.32 19.14 2.08
C ARG A 253 0.80 18.05 3.03
N LEU A 254 2.06 18.14 3.47
CA LEU A 254 2.74 17.08 4.23
C LEU A 254 2.03 16.71 5.56
N LEU A 255 1.44 17.68 6.27
CA LEU A 255 0.71 17.39 7.52
C LEU A 255 -0.51 16.50 7.25
N ARG A 256 -1.34 16.86 6.26
CA ARG A 256 -2.50 16.05 5.86
C ARG A 256 -2.09 14.69 5.33
N ALA A 257 -0.98 14.61 4.59
CA ALA A 257 -0.44 13.33 4.14
C ALA A 257 -0.11 12.43 5.34
N ARG A 258 0.56 12.97 6.37
CA ARG A 258 0.86 12.22 7.59
C ARG A 258 -0.40 11.78 8.34
N ASP A 259 -1.43 12.63 8.40
CA ASP A 259 -2.70 12.28 9.04
C ASP A 259 -3.37 11.10 8.33
N TYR A 260 -3.42 11.11 6.99
CA TYR A 260 -3.97 9.98 6.22
C TYR A 260 -3.16 8.70 6.38
N LEU A 261 -1.82 8.77 6.38
CA LEU A 261 -0.98 7.60 6.59
C LEU A 261 -1.13 7.01 8.00
N ARG A 262 -1.27 7.86 9.02
CA ARG A 262 -1.58 7.40 10.39
C ARG A 262 -2.95 6.74 10.49
N LEU A 263 -3.95 7.29 9.81
CA LEU A 263 -5.26 6.64 9.72
C LEU A 263 -5.17 5.29 9.01
N ALA A 264 -4.35 5.18 7.96
CA ALA A 264 -4.11 3.91 7.28
C ALA A 264 -3.46 2.87 8.22
N GLN A 265 -2.47 3.27 9.03
CA GLN A 265 -1.83 2.41 10.04
C GLN A 265 -2.79 1.93 11.13
N LEU A 266 -3.73 2.79 11.55
CA LEU A 266 -4.73 2.41 12.57
C LEU A 266 -5.72 1.37 12.06
N VAL A 267 -5.99 1.37 10.75
CA VAL A 267 -6.92 0.43 10.11
C VAL A 267 -6.23 -0.87 9.69
N ALA A 268 -4.95 -0.81 9.32
CA ALA A 268 -4.18 -1.95 8.88
C ALA A 268 -3.47 -2.62 10.06
N ASP A 269 -3.92 -3.81 10.47
CA ASP A 269 -3.16 -4.64 11.41
C ASP A 269 -1.82 -5.06 10.76
N PRO A 270 -0.65 -4.64 11.30
CA PRO A 270 0.65 -4.94 10.72
C PRO A 270 0.95 -6.44 10.58
N MET A 271 0.32 -7.30 11.40
CA MET A 271 0.52 -8.75 11.30
C MET A 271 -0.20 -9.35 10.08
N GLN A 272 -1.33 -8.76 9.68
CA GLN A 272 -2.19 -9.23 8.60
C GLN A 272 -1.88 -8.52 7.28
N PHE A 273 -1.67 -7.20 7.32
CA PHE A 273 -1.45 -6.31 6.18
C PHE A 273 0.02 -5.89 6.06
N LYS A 274 0.93 -6.87 6.01
CA LYS A 274 2.39 -6.62 6.00
C LYS A 274 2.82 -5.80 4.78
N ARG A 275 2.25 -6.07 3.60
CA ARG A 275 2.54 -5.33 2.37
C ARG A 275 2.08 -3.88 2.48
N LEU A 276 0.83 -3.65 2.89
CA LEU A 276 0.30 -2.30 3.10
C LEU A 276 1.08 -1.54 4.19
N ASP A 277 1.38 -2.16 5.34
CA ASP A 277 2.17 -1.51 6.40
C ASP A 277 3.54 -1.08 5.86
N ARG A 278 4.24 -1.96 5.14
CA ARG A 278 5.52 -1.62 4.48
C ARG A 278 5.38 -0.41 3.55
N LEU A 279 4.32 -0.36 2.73
CA LEU A 279 4.07 0.78 1.84
C LEU A 279 3.81 2.07 2.63
N ILE A 280 3.04 2.00 3.72
CA ILE A 280 2.79 3.16 4.57
C ILE A 280 4.08 3.65 5.24
N GLN A 281 4.93 2.74 5.75
CA GLN A 281 6.22 3.11 6.35
C GLN A 281 7.11 3.83 5.34
N ILE A 282 7.23 3.33 4.10
CA ILE A 282 8.00 3.98 3.04
C ILE A 282 7.51 5.42 2.81
N GLU A 283 6.20 5.60 2.70
CA GLU A 283 5.60 6.92 2.47
C GLU A 283 5.76 7.86 3.68
N MET A 284 5.74 7.32 4.90
CA MET A 284 5.98 8.08 6.13
C MET A 284 7.44 8.49 6.27
N ASP A 285 8.37 7.57 6.02
CA ASP A 285 9.81 7.80 6.02
C ASP A 285 10.16 8.87 4.98
N ASP A 286 9.58 8.79 3.78
CA ASP A 286 9.70 9.82 2.76
C ASP A 286 9.27 11.20 3.28
N ILE A 287 8.10 11.32 3.91
CA ILE A 287 7.63 12.60 4.46
C ILE A 287 8.58 13.11 5.54
N ASP A 288 9.07 12.21 6.39
CA ASP A 288 10.02 12.55 7.44
C ASP A 288 11.36 13.02 6.85
N ASP A 289 11.85 12.36 5.79
CA ASP A 289 13.06 12.74 5.05
C ASP A 289 12.93 14.12 4.37
N HIS A 290 11.74 14.43 3.83
CA HIS A 290 11.46 15.75 3.22
C HIS A 290 11.46 16.88 4.26
N ASN A 291 11.22 16.55 5.54
CA ASN A 291 11.19 17.47 6.67
C ASN A 291 12.55 17.58 7.40
N VAL A 292 13.51 16.68 7.13
CA VAL A 292 14.87 16.78 7.68
C VAL A 292 15.62 17.94 7.00
N GLY A 293 16.12 18.87 7.81
CA GLY A 293 16.92 19.99 7.33
C GLY A 293 18.38 19.62 7.07
N LEU A 294 18.94 18.68 7.86
CA LEU A 294 20.35 18.30 7.80
C LEU A 294 20.53 16.80 8.11
N TYR A 295 21.32 16.10 7.29
CA TYR A 295 21.81 14.76 7.60
C TYR A 295 23.30 14.80 7.94
N LEU A 296 23.69 14.14 9.03
CA LEU A 296 25.06 14.09 9.53
C LEU A 296 25.56 12.65 9.48
N ASP A 297 26.49 12.37 8.57
CA ASP A 297 27.21 11.10 8.54
C ASP A 297 28.54 11.25 9.29
N ARG A 298 28.57 10.74 10.52
CA ARG A 298 29.77 10.75 11.37
C ARG A 298 30.88 9.85 10.84
N THR A 299 30.54 8.72 10.23
CA THR A 299 31.52 7.74 9.77
C THR A 299 32.34 8.29 8.60
N ASN A 300 31.66 8.87 7.63
CA ASN A 300 32.31 9.45 6.45
C ASN A 300 32.64 10.94 6.60
N ARG A 301 32.25 11.58 7.71
CA ARG A 301 32.37 13.03 7.96
C ARG A 301 31.76 13.85 6.82
N LYS A 302 30.57 13.46 6.39
CA LYS A 302 29.81 14.11 5.32
C LYS A 302 28.49 14.64 5.86
N ILE A 303 28.04 15.73 5.26
CA ILE A 303 26.76 16.36 5.60
C ILE A 303 25.93 16.45 4.33
N TYR A 304 24.64 16.17 4.44
CA TYR A 304 23.71 16.38 3.34
C TYR A 304 22.71 17.46 3.77
N GLU A 305 22.74 18.59 3.08
CA GLU A 305 21.81 19.69 3.28
C GLU A 305 20.90 19.80 2.05
N LYS A 306 19.60 20.04 2.28
CA LYS A 306 18.57 19.95 1.25
C LYS A 306 18.82 20.83 0.01
N SER A 307 19.40 22.01 0.19
CA SER A 307 19.66 23.00 -0.87
C SER A 307 21.10 23.00 -1.37
N LEU A 308 22.07 22.68 -0.50
CA LEU A 308 23.50 22.73 -0.82
C LEU A 308 24.06 21.38 -1.28
N GLY A 309 23.32 20.29 -1.07
CA GLY A 309 23.75 18.93 -1.41
C GLY A 309 24.77 18.37 -0.42
N ILE A 310 25.70 17.57 -0.93
CA ILE A 310 26.72 16.88 -0.13
C ILE A 310 27.86 17.85 0.19
N ILE A 311 28.16 18.03 1.47
CA ILE A 311 29.27 18.83 1.97
C ILE A 311 30.25 17.89 2.67
N ASP A 312 31.47 17.81 2.15
CA ASP A 312 32.53 16.97 2.69
C ASP A 312 33.41 17.72 3.71
N PHE A 313 33.63 17.12 4.87
CA PHE A 313 34.48 17.64 5.94
C PHE A 313 35.79 16.86 6.13
N HIS A 314 36.21 16.06 5.16
CA HIS A 314 37.40 15.20 5.24
C HIS A 314 38.64 15.90 5.83
N HIS A 315 38.96 17.12 5.37
CA HIS A 315 40.09 17.93 5.86
C HIS A 315 39.69 19.03 6.86
N ARG A 316 38.46 19.01 7.39
CA ARG A 316 37.87 20.07 8.22
C ARG A 316 37.25 19.50 9.50
N PHE A 317 37.96 18.59 10.16
CA PHE A 317 37.45 17.81 11.30
C PHE A 317 36.88 18.68 12.42
N VAL A 318 37.56 19.77 12.81
CA VAL A 318 37.11 20.69 13.86
C VAL A 318 35.73 21.28 13.54
N LEU A 319 35.49 21.64 12.28
CA LEU A 319 34.21 22.21 11.86
C LEU A 319 33.08 21.18 11.95
N PHE A 320 33.37 19.94 11.56
CA PHE A 320 32.43 18.83 11.68
C PHE A 320 32.11 18.54 13.15
N GLU A 321 33.11 18.48 14.02
CA GLU A 321 32.92 18.22 15.46
C GLU A 321 32.10 19.33 16.13
N ILE A 322 32.35 20.60 15.81
CA ILE A 322 31.53 21.72 16.31
C ILE A 322 30.08 21.54 15.88
N LEU A 323 29.84 21.24 14.60
CA LEU A 323 28.48 21.05 14.10
C LEU A 323 27.79 19.84 14.73
N TYR A 324 28.50 18.71 14.82
CA TYR A 324 27.97 17.48 15.38
C TYR A 324 27.64 17.64 16.87
N LEU A 325 28.49 18.31 17.65
CA LEU A 325 28.25 18.61 19.06
C LEU A 325 27.00 19.47 19.24
N LEU A 326 26.89 20.57 18.48
CA LEU A 326 25.74 21.48 18.56
C LEU A 326 24.46 20.79 18.09
N ALA A 327 24.52 20.02 16.99
CA ALA A 327 23.38 19.29 16.44
C ALA A 327 22.88 18.19 17.39
N LYS A 328 23.78 17.45 18.04
CA LYS A 328 23.43 16.39 19.00
C LYS A 328 22.69 16.95 20.22
N ASN A 329 22.94 18.21 20.56
CA ASN A 329 22.34 18.90 21.70
C ASN A 329 21.51 20.11 21.20
N ALA A 330 20.64 19.87 20.21
CA ALA A 330 19.83 20.93 19.60
C ALA A 330 18.98 21.66 20.66
N GLY A 331 19.00 22.99 20.64
CA GLY A 331 18.35 23.84 21.64
C GLY A 331 19.19 24.18 22.87
N GLU A 332 20.30 23.47 23.13
CA GLU A 332 21.21 23.78 24.23
C GLU A 332 22.28 24.82 23.81
N SER A 333 22.51 25.82 24.65
CA SER A 333 23.55 26.84 24.43
C SER A 333 24.91 26.37 24.93
N PHE A 334 25.92 26.51 24.09
CA PHE A 334 27.31 26.26 24.42
C PHE A 334 28.07 27.58 24.46
N ASP A 335 28.54 27.94 25.65
CA ASP A 335 29.43 29.06 25.86
C ASP A 335 30.85 28.75 25.36
N LYS A 336 31.73 29.74 25.40
CA LYS A 336 33.08 29.61 24.85
C LYS A 336 33.95 28.64 25.66
N ASP A 337 33.77 28.58 26.98
CA ASP A 337 34.52 27.66 27.83
C ASP A 337 34.13 26.20 27.55
N ARG A 338 32.83 25.92 27.48
CA ARG A 338 32.32 24.59 27.17
C ARG A 338 32.69 24.15 25.76
N LEU A 339 32.70 25.06 24.78
CA LEU A 339 33.21 24.77 23.43
C LEU A 339 34.71 24.45 23.43
N ALA A 340 35.53 25.23 24.16
CA ALA A 340 36.97 25.00 24.28
C ALA A 340 37.27 23.59 24.80
N ARG A 341 36.64 23.22 25.92
CA ARG A 341 36.80 21.90 26.55
C ARG A 341 36.25 20.76 25.72
N SER A 342 35.12 20.95 25.04
CA SER A 342 34.46 19.85 24.30
C SER A 342 35.15 19.55 22.96
N ILE A 343 35.62 20.59 22.25
CA ILE A 343 36.17 20.44 20.89
C ILE A 343 37.68 20.26 20.91
N TRP A 344 38.40 21.08 21.70
CA TRP A 344 39.86 21.08 21.72
C TRP A 344 40.45 20.37 22.94
N LYS A 345 39.61 20.03 23.94
CA LYS A 345 40.03 19.41 25.21
C LYS A 345 41.04 20.25 26.01
N ASP A 346 41.00 21.56 25.80
CA ASP A 346 41.87 22.55 26.44
C ASP A 346 41.08 23.44 27.42
N GLU A 347 41.78 23.97 28.42
CA GLU A 347 41.23 25.04 29.27
C GLU A 347 41.04 26.33 28.47
N TYR A 348 39.95 27.05 28.74
CA TYR A 348 39.62 28.23 27.97
C TYR A 348 40.59 29.40 28.20
N ASN A 349 41.34 29.75 27.14
CA ASN A 349 42.13 30.96 27.06
C ASN A 349 41.50 31.98 26.08
N PRO A 350 41.02 33.15 26.55
CA PRO A 350 40.41 34.19 25.71
C PRO A 350 41.31 34.67 24.56
N LEU A 351 42.63 34.72 24.74
CA LEU A 351 43.57 35.22 23.72
C LEU A 351 43.66 34.28 22.50
N ILE A 352 43.36 33.00 22.69
CA ILE A 352 43.47 31.96 21.66
C ILE A 352 42.07 31.59 21.17
N HIS A 353 41.19 31.20 22.10
CA HIS A 353 39.93 30.55 21.77
C HIS A 353 38.87 31.51 21.24
N ASP A 354 38.89 32.80 21.58
CA ASP A 354 37.92 33.75 21.02
C ASP A 354 38.01 33.81 19.50
N LYS A 355 39.24 34.00 18.99
CA LYS A 355 39.50 34.03 17.56
C LYS A 355 39.23 32.66 16.93
N LEU A 356 39.65 31.58 17.59
CA LEU A 356 39.51 30.22 17.08
C LEU A 356 38.05 29.79 16.93
N ILE A 357 37.22 30.00 17.96
CA ILE A 357 35.79 29.69 17.95
C ILE A 357 35.07 30.55 16.91
N TYR A 358 35.32 31.86 16.93
CA TYR A 358 34.68 32.79 16.00
C TYR A 358 35.00 32.43 14.54
N THR A 359 36.27 32.19 14.22
CA THR A 359 36.68 31.82 12.86
C THR A 359 36.15 30.45 12.43
N SER A 360 36.11 29.47 13.34
CA SER A 360 35.58 28.14 13.06
C SER A 360 34.07 28.18 12.79
N VAL A 361 33.28 28.82 13.66
CA VAL A 361 31.82 28.94 13.47
C VAL A 361 31.50 29.76 12.21
N SER A 362 32.26 30.82 11.92
CA SER A 362 32.08 31.60 10.69
C SER A 362 32.33 30.77 9.43
N ARG A 363 33.42 29.98 9.39
CA ARG A 363 33.71 29.05 8.29
C ARG A 363 32.65 27.98 8.15
N LEU A 364 32.21 27.40 9.27
CA LEU A 364 31.17 26.39 9.28
C LEU A 364 29.86 26.92 8.69
N ARG A 365 29.42 28.11 9.13
CA ARG A 365 28.22 28.75 8.58
C ARG A 365 28.29 28.97 7.07
N LYS A 366 29.45 29.37 6.53
CA LYS A 366 29.63 29.52 5.07
C LYS A 366 29.44 28.22 4.29
N LEU A 367 29.64 27.07 4.94
CA LEU A 367 29.51 25.76 4.31
C LEU A 367 28.10 25.21 4.40
N VAL A 368 27.45 25.34 5.57
CA VAL A 368 26.19 24.62 5.85
C VAL A 368 24.95 25.48 5.78
N GLU A 369 25.08 26.81 5.88
CA GLU A 369 23.91 27.71 5.85
C GLU A 369 23.46 27.96 4.40
N PRO A 370 22.16 27.87 4.10
CA PRO A 370 21.64 28.16 2.76
C PRO A 370 21.96 29.61 2.37
N LYS A 371 22.33 29.83 1.11
CA LYS A 371 22.72 31.15 0.61
C LYS A 371 21.47 32.02 0.42
N GLY A 372 21.21 32.92 1.37
CA GLY A 372 20.12 33.90 1.30
C GLY A 372 20.34 35.05 2.28
N GLN A 373 19.74 36.22 1.99
CA GLN A 373 19.78 37.37 2.90
C GLN A 373 18.78 37.13 4.05
N GLY A 374 19.28 36.66 5.20
CA GLY A 374 18.46 36.37 6.38
C GLY A 374 19.29 35.95 7.60
N LYS A 375 18.61 35.70 8.72
CA LYS A 375 19.22 35.11 9.94
C LYS A 375 19.71 33.69 9.64
N TYR A 376 20.81 33.28 10.28
CA TYR A 376 21.33 31.91 10.17
C TYR A 376 20.26 30.87 10.53
N LYS A 377 20.14 29.81 9.72
CA LYS A 377 19.13 28.76 9.85
C LYS A 377 19.55 27.70 10.86
N TYR A 378 20.81 27.28 10.86
CA TYR A 378 21.28 26.13 11.64
C TYR A 378 21.99 26.54 12.93
N ILE A 379 22.98 27.43 12.85
CA ILE A 379 23.82 27.80 14.00
C ILE A 379 23.46 29.21 14.45
N LEU A 380 22.81 29.33 15.60
CA LEU A 380 22.39 30.59 16.20
C LEU A 380 23.44 31.10 17.20
N ARG A 381 23.43 32.42 17.45
CA ARG A 381 24.23 33.05 18.50
C ARG A 381 23.28 33.75 19.47
N GLY A 382 23.28 33.31 20.72
CA GLY A 382 22.54 33.91 21.84
C GLY A 382 23.44 34.70 22.78
N LYS A 383 22.88 35.13 23.92
CA LYS A 383 23.66 35.75 25.01
C LYS A 383 24.60 34.73 25.67
N ASP A 384 24.17 33.48 25.76
CA ASP A 384 24.88 32.40 26.45
C ASP A 384 25.80 31.57 25.52
N GLY A 385 26.07 32.06 24.30
CA GLY A 385 26.97 31.41 23.35
C GLY A 385 26.31 30.96 22.05
N TYR A 386 26.68 29.78 21.56
CA TYR A 386 26.22 29.21 20.29
C TYR A 386 25.26 28.05 20.51
N THR A 387 24.20 27.98 19.70
CA THR A 387 23.13 26.98 19.84
C THR A 387 22.77 26.47 18.45
N PHE A 388 22.50 25.17 18.32
CA PHE A 388 21.85 24.66 17.11
C PHE A 388 20.35 24.93 17.17
N ASN A 389 19.77 25.41 16.07
CA ASN A 389 18.36 25.78 16.00
C ASN A 389 17.46 24.58 16.34
N PRO A 390 16.67 24.63 17.44
CA PRO A 390 15.84 23.51 17.86
C PRO A 390 14.70 23.19 16.88
N ASN A 391 14.35 24.13 16.00
CA ASN A 391 13.28 23.94 15.02
C ASN A 391 13.73 23.16 13.78
N VAL A 392 15.03 22.82 13.68
CA VAL A 392 15.56 22.05 12.56
C VAL A 392 15.61 20.57 12.94
N LYS A 393 14.91 19.73 12.17
CA LYS A 393 14.99 18.28 12.31
C LYS A 393 16.30 17.76 11.70
N ILE A 394 17.02 16.92 12.44
CA ILE A 394 18.35 16.40 12.08
C ILE A 394 18.29 14.87 12.07
N CYS A 395 18.93 14.23 11.09
CA CYS A 395 19.15 12.79 11.08
C CYS A 395 20.64 12.44 11.16
N PHE A 396 20.99 11.46 12.00
CA PHE A 396 22.38 11.04 12.25
C PHE A 396 22.78 9.72 11.56
N HIS A 397 21.89 9.16 10.73
CA HIS A 397 22.15 7.96 9.94
C HIS A 397 21.29 8.00 8.69
N ARG A 398 21.86 7.66 7.53
CA ARG A 398 21.09 7.39 6.31
C ARG A 398 21.27 5.92 6.00
N ASP A 399 20.24 5.13 6.29
CA ASP A 399 20.16 3.78 5.75
C ASP A 399 19.98 3.93 4.22
N PRO A 400 20.84 3.35 3.38
CA PRO A 400 20.74 3.50 1.94
C PRO A 400 19.42 2.85 1.49
N ARG A 401 18.45 3.71 1.14
CA ARG A 401 17.22 3.45 0.37
C ARG A 401 16.89 1.96 0.30
N ARG A 402 16.05 1.51 1.23
CA ARG A 402 15.39 0.20 1.18
C ARG A 402 14.76 0.07 -0.19
N SER A 403 15.43 -0.65 -1.09
CA SER A 403 14.92 -0.98 -2.40
C SER A 403 13.57 -1.64 -2.18
N LEU A 404 12.53 -1.16 -2.87
CA LEU A 404 11.28 -1.88 -3.01
C LEU A 404 11.62 -3.28 -3.50
N GLU A 405 11.72 -4.25 -2.58
CA GLU A 405 11.72 -5.66 -2.93
C GLU A 405 10.51 -5.86 -3.82
N LYS A 406 10.74 -6.46 -4.98
CA LYS A 406 9.70 -6.77 -5.96
C LYS A 406 8.53 -7.40 -5.20
N SER A 407 7.40 -6.70 -5.13
CA SER A 407 6.19 -7.29 -4.59
C SER A 407 5.88 -8.52 -5.42
N ILE A 408 5.54 -9.62 -4.76
CA ILE A 408 4.98 -10.78 -5.45
C ILE A 408 3.83 -10.31 -6.33
N GLY A 409 3.90 -10.80 -7.56
CA GLY A 409 3.38 -10.19 -8.77
C GLY A 409 2.02 -9.56 -8.60
N ASN A 410 1.88 -8.31 -9.07
CA ASN A 410 0.72 -7.74 -9.76
C ASN A 410 -0.70 -8.06 -9.25
N VAL A 411 -0.81 -8.52 -8.01
CA VAL A 411 -2.04 -8.88 -7.33
C VAL A 411 -2.41 -7.64 -6.55
N GLU A 412 -3.40 -6.93 -7.06
CA GLU A 412 -3.97 -5.80 -6.35
C GLU A 412 -5.14 -6.30 -5.50
N PRO A 413 -5.32 -5.74 -4.30
CA PRO A 413 -6.40 -6.17 -3.41
C PRO A 413 -7.79 -5.93 -4.04
N SER A 414 -7.89 -4.98 -4.98
CA SER A 414 -9.11 -4.59 -5.70
C SER A 414 -9.37 -5.36 -6.99
N THR A 415 -8.45 -6.20 -7.47
CA THR A 415 -8.68 -7.01 -8.68
C THR A 415 -9.94 -7.88 -8.45
N PRO A 416 -10.70 -8.32 -9.47
CA PRO A 416 -11.84 -9.22 -9.28
C PRO A 416 -11.39 -10.69 -9.08
N VAL A 417 -12.09 -11.45 -8.21
CA VAL A 417 -11.93 -12.91 -8.03
C VAL A 417 -13.03 -13.68 -8.74
#